data_AF-A0A940PBL5-F1
#
_entry.id   AF-A0A940PBL5-F1
#
_cell.length_a   1.000
_cell.length_b   1.000
_cell.length_c   1.000
_cell.angle_alpha   90.00
_cell.angle_beta   90.00
_cell.angle_gamma   90.00
#
_symmetry.space_group_name_H-M   'P 1'
#
loop_
_entity.id
_entity.type
_entity.pdbx_description
1 polymer ?
#
loop_
_entity_poly.entity_id
_entity_poly.type
_entity_poly.pdbx_seq_one_letter_code
_entity_poly.pdbx_strand_id
1 'polypeptide(L)'
;MKGLLVKDLIILKRSLKTMAAVTVIFIIAGWADKSNGMLISLAFIFSMMTMSSFSYDQFSNWETYALTAPISLRQYVTSKYLLSGLLSLVGMLLVLVTLVAKLFINQLFDAQLIFLFGGVALLGSFLLSILTLPLLFKFSIEKARLAVMSLVAIFFLLISTVGYLFEKSQVTILNQFSSFSVNHLILILFVTTLGLCAISYPLSYRFFKQKFN
;
A
#
# COMPACT_ATOMS: atom_id res chain seq x y z
N MET A 1 17.91 14.55 4.44
CA MET A 1 16.84 13.64 3.94
C MET A 1 17.26 12.79 2.73
N LYS A 2 17.91 13.34 1.70
CA LYS A 2 18.32 12.55 0.50
C LYS A 2 19.12 11.28 0.84
N GLY A 3 20.05 11.35 1.80
CA GLY A 3 20.85 10.19 2.23
C GLY A 3 20.04 9.03 2.82
N LEU A 4 18.94 9.32 3.54
CA LEU A 4 18.05 8.28 4.08
C LEU A 4 17.32 7.53 2.96
N LEU A 5 16.81 8.27 1.97
CA LEU A 5 16.15 7.67 0.80
C LEU A 5 17.12 6.84 -0.04
N VAL A 6 18.35 7.32 -0.24
CA VAL A 6 19.38 6.57 -0.99
C VAL A 6 19.72 5.27 -0.26
N LYS A 7 19.90 5.32 1.07
CA LYS A 7 20.10 4.12 1.89
C LYS A 7 18.99 3.10 1.67
N ASP A 8 17.75 3.54 1.79
CA ASP A 8 16.61 2.63 1.65
C ASP A 8 16.50 2.04 0.23
N LEU A 9 16.78 2.83 -0.81
CA LEU A 9 16.83 2.33 -2.19
C LEU A 9 17.95 1.30 -2.40
N ILE A 10 19.10 1.46 -1.75
CA ILE A 10 20.20 0.48 -1.80
C ILE A 10 19.79 -0.83 -1.13
N ILE A 11 19.11 -0.76 0.03
CA ILE A 11 18.57 -1.94 0.72
C ILE A 11 17.54 -2.64 -0.17
N LEU A 12 16.63 -1.87 -0.77
CA LEU A 12 15.62 -2.38 -1.70
C LEU A 12 16.27 -3.01 -2.95
N LYS A 13 17.39 -2.48 -3.45
CA LYS A 13 18.12 -3.07 -4.59
C LYS A 13 18.53 -4.51 -4.35
N ARG A 14 18.83 -4.89 -3.11
CA ARG A 14 19.16 -6.28 -2.75
C ARG A 14 17.94 -7.20 -2.78
N SER A 15 16.76 -6.69 -2.44
CA SER A 15 15.48 -7.42 -2.56
C SER A 15 14.85 -7.34 -3.96
N LEU A 16 15.35 -6.49 -4.87
CA LEU A 16 14.80 -6.37 -6.22
C LEU A 16 14.82 -7.68 -7.01
N LYS A 17 15.82 -8.56 -6.83
CA LYS A 17 15.86 -9.83 -7.58
C LYS A 17 14.70 -10.76 -7.22
N THR A 18 14.43 -10.93 -5.93
CA THR A 18 13.31 -11.77 -5.47
C THR A 18 11.98 -11.11 -5.81
N MET A 19 11.90 -9.78 -5.70
CA MET A 19 10.69 -9.04 -6.06
C MET A 19 10.40 -9.08 -7.56
N ALA A 20 11.42 -8.96 -8.42
CA ALA A 20 11.27 -9.09 -9.86
C ALA A 20 10.68 -10.45 -10.23
N ALA A 21 11.18 -11.53 -9.64
CA ALA A 21 10.64 -12.87 -9.84
C ALA A 21 9.14 -12.96 -9.46
N VAL A 22 8.77 -12.44 -8.28
CA VAL A 22 7.37 -12.41 -7.84
C VAL A 22 6.50 -11.56 -8.77
N THR A 23 6.97 -10.37 -9.17
CA THR A 23 6.19 -9.50 -10.07
C THR A 23 5.92 -10.17 -11.41
N VAL A 24 6.88 -10.90 -11.99
CA VAL A 24 6.68 -11.63 -13.25
C VAL A 24 5.58 -12.69 -13.10
N ILE A 25 5.58 -13.45 -12.01
CA ILE A 25 4.55 -14.48 -11.75
C ILE A 25 3.16 -13.84 -11.68
N PHE A 26 3.02 -12.71 -10.98
CA PHE A 26 1.75 -12.01 -10.85
C PHE A 26 1.28 -11.35 -12.16
N ILE A 27 2.20 -10.90 -13.02
CA ILE A 27 1.86 -10.40 -14.36
C ILE A 27 1.27 -11.55 -15.20
N ILE A 28 1.93 -12.71 -15.22
CA ILE A 28 1.45 -13.89 -15.96
C ILE A 28 0.07 -14.32 -15.43
N ALA A 29 -0.08 -14.41 -14.12
CA ALA A 29 -1.35 -14.77 -13.49
C ALA A 29 -2.46 -13.74 -13.79
N GLY A 30 -2.14 -12.44 -13.74
CA GLY A 30 -3.09 -11.37 -14.06
C GLY A 30 -3.51 -11.30 -15.52
N TRP A 31 -2.69 -11.82 -16.44
CA TRP A 31 -3.06 -11.99 -17.84
C TRP A 31 -4.01 -13.16 -18.05
N ALA A 32 -3.85 -14.25 -17.31
CA ALA A 32 -4.76 -15.39 -17.32
C ALA A 32 -6.11 -15.10 -16.64
N ASP A 33 -6.12 -14.20 -15.65
CA ASP A 33 -7.32 -13.82 -14.91
C ASP A 33 -8.28 -12.97 -15.75
N LYS A 34 -9.58 -13.31 -15.73
CA LYS A 34 -10.64 -12.55 -16.40
C LYS A 34 -11.05 -11.29 -15.62
N SER A 35 -10.85 -11.28 -14.30
CA SER A 35 -11.37 -10.21 -13.43
C SER A 35 -10.43 -9.01 -13.27
N ASN A 36 -9.23 -9.04 -13.85
CA ASN A 36 -8.16 -8.04 -13.70
C ASN A 36 -7.73 -7.75 -12.23
N GLY A 37 -8.33 -8.39 -11.23
CA GLY A 37 -8.05 -8.16 -9.82
C GLY A 37 -6.64 -8.59 -9.43
N MET A 38 -6.13 -9.65 -10.06
CA MET A 38 -4.73 -10.07 -9.88
C MET A 38 -3.73 -8.99 -10.32
N LEU A 39 -4.05 -8.16 -11.32
CA LEU A 39 -3.15 -7.07 -11.72
C LEU A 39 -3.05 -6.01 -10.61
N ILE A 40 -4.15 -5.66 -9.94
CA ILE A 40 -4.14 -4.72 -8.81
C ILE A 40 -3.24 -5.21 -7.68
N SER A 41 -3.18 -6.53 -7.47
CA SER A 41 -2.35 -7.12 -6.41
C SER A 41 -0.84 -6.86 -6.58
N LEU A 42 -0.37 -6.57 -7.80
CA LEU A 42 1.00 -6.12 -8.04
C LEU A 42 1.33 -4.85 -7.26
N ALA A 43 0.43 -3.87 -7.21
CA ALA A 43 0.66 -2.62 -6.47
C ALA A 43 0.75 -2.86 -4.95
N PHE A 44 0.03 -3.84 -4.42
CA PHE A 44 0.11 -4.21 -3.00
C PHE A 44 1.45 -4.85 -2.64
N ILE A 45 2.10 -5.58 -3.55
CA ILE A 45 3.44 -6.14 -3.31
C ILE A 45 4.46 -5.02 -3.06
N PHE A 46 4.39 -3.92 -3.83
CA PHE A 46 5.26 -2.76 -3.62
C PHE A 46 5.00 -2.06 -2.28
N SER A 47 3.76 -2.05 -1.78
CA SER A 47 3.48 -1.56 -0.43
C SER A 47 4.18 -2.40 0.65
N MET A 48 4.23 -3.72 0.48
CA MET A 48 4.93 -4.65 1.38
C MET A 48 6.45 -4.49 1.37
N MET A 49 7.03 -3.95 0.29
CA MET A 49 8.45 -3.62 0.25
C MET A 49 8.82 -2.51 1.25
N THR A 50 7.91 -1.57 1.51
CA THR A 50 8.07 -0.55 2.57
C THR A 50 8.26 -1.22 3.93
N MET A 51 7.42 -2.23 4.23
CA MET A 51 7.50 -2.99 5.48
C MET A 51 8.80 -3.80 5.58
N SER A 52 9.29 -4.32 4.46
CA SER A 52 10.56 -5.04 4.40
C SER A 52 11.76 -4.11 4.67
N SER A 53 11.79 -2.91 4.07
CA SER A 53 12.80 -1.89 4.38
C SER A 53 12.82 -1.55 5.87
N PHE A 54 11.63 -1.41 6.47
CA PHE A 54 11.52 -1.16 7.91
C PHE A 54 11.98 -2.34 8.78
N SER A 55 11.70 -3.56 8.34
CA SER A 55 12.20 -4.78 9.02
C SER A 55 13.72 -4.85 9.02
N TYR A 56 14.37 -4.49 7.92
CA TYR A 56 15.84 -4.44 7.84
C TYR A 56 16.43 -3.37 8.77
N ASP A 57 15.77 -2.22 8.89
CA ASP A 57 16.21 -1.15 9.78
C ASP A 57 16.10 -1.56 11.25
N GLN A 58 15.04 -2.26 11.65
CA GLN A 58 14.91 -2.78 13.00
C GLN A 58 15.87 -3.96 13.29
N PHE A 59 16.11 -4.86 12.32
CA PHE A 59 17.02 -6.00 12.51
C PHE A 59 18.46 -5.54 12.73
N SER A 60 18.86 -4.47 12.04
CA SER A 60 20.20 -3.87 12.18
C SER A 60 20.29 -2.84 13.31
N ASN A 61 19.22 -2.63 14.09
CA ASN A 61 19.09 -1.55 15.06
C ASN A 61 19.47 -0.17 14.47
N TRP A 62 19.22 0.05 13.18
CA TRP A 62 19.54 1.30 12.50
C TRP A 62 18.89 2.52 13.16
N GLU A 63 17.73 2.33 13.80
CA GLU A 63 17.01 3.40 14.51
C GLU A 63 17.87 4.05 15.61
N THR A 64 18.68 3.32 16.36
CA THR A 64 19.55 3.89 17.41
C THR A 64 20.74 4.64 16.83
N TYR A 65 21.33 4.13 15.74
CA TYR A 65 22.39 4.82 15.01
C TYR A 65 21.90 6.08 14.28
N ALA A 66 20.65 6.10 13.82
CA ALA A 66 20.06 7.27 13.18
C ALA A 66 19.87 8.44 14.16
N LEU A 67 19.75 8.15 15.46
CA LEU A 67 19.60 9.16 16.53
C LEU A 67 20.92 9.79 16.97
N THR A 68 22.05 9.12 16.76
CA THR A 68 23.37 9.71 17.02
C THR A 68 23.83 10.60 15.88
N ALA A 69 23.25 10.44 14.68
CA ALA A 69 23.40 11.37 13.57
C ALA A 69 22.58 12.67 13.81
N PRO A 70 22.95 13.81 13.18
CA PRO A 70 22.20 15.07 13.28
C PRO A 70 20.90 15.03 12.45
N ILE A 71 20.07 14.02 12.67
CA ILE A 71 18.82 13.75 11.96
C ILE A 71 17.68 13.88 12.97
N SER A 72 16.66 14.67 12.63
CA SER A 72 15.48 14.77 13.50
C SER A 72 14.55 13.57 13.35
N LEU A 73 13.85 13.20 14.43
CA LEU A 73 12.80 12.15 14.43
C LEU A 73 11.76 12.38 13.32
N ARG A 74 11.40 13.64 13.06
CA ARG A 74 10.46 14.03 12.00
C ARG A 74 11.03 13.74 10.61
N GLN A 75 12.31 13.99 10.39
CA GLN A 75 12.97 13.68 9.11
C GLN A 75 13.04 12.17 8.85
N TYR A 76 13.17 11.35 9.90
CA TYR A 76 13.10 9.90 9.76
C TYR A 76 11.70 9.42 9.36
N VAL A 77 10.66 9.83 10.10
CA VAL A 77 9.27 9.46 9.79
C VAL A 77 8.87 9.92 8.39
N THR A 78 9.12 11.19 8.04
CA THR A 78 8.82 11.71 6.70
C THR A 78 9.54 10.94 5.59
N SER A 79 10.79 10.51 5.79
CA SER A 79 11.51 9.71 4.79
C SER A 79 10.83 8.37 4.48
N LYS A 80 10.26 7.70 5.49
CA LYS A 80 9.54 6.43 5.32
C LYS A 80 8.20 6.60 4.61
N TYR A 81 7.47 7.67 4.91
CA TYR A 81 6.23 8.01 4.19
C TYR A 81 6.49 8.42 2.74
N LEU A 82 7.59 9.14 2.47
CA LEU A 82 8.00 9.46 1.10
C LEU A 82 8.40 8.20 0.33
N LEU A 83 9.12 7.28 0.97
CA LEU A 83 9.47 6.00 0.37
C LEU A 83 8.22 5.19 0.03
N SER A 84 7.24 5.13 0.93
CA SER A 84 6.00 4.38 0.68
C SER A 84 5.18 4.97 -0.47
N GLY A 85 5.15 6.30 -0.59
CA GLY A 85 4.55 7.00 -1.72
C GLY A 85 5.29 6.77 -3.05
N LEU A 86 6.63 6.72 -3.02
CA LEU A 86 7.42 6.39 -4.22
C LEU A 86 7.18 4.95 -4.66
N LEU A 87 7.12 4.00 -3.73
CA LEU A 87 6.84 2.60 -4.05
C LEU A 87 5.40 2.39 -4.54
N SER A 88 4.41 3.11 -4.00
CA SER A 88 3.03 3.04 -4.52
C SER A 88 2.92 3.60 -5.94
N LEU A 89 3.67 4.67 -6.25
CA LEU A 89 3.77 5.19 -7.62
C LEU A 89 4.38 4.16 -8.59
N VAL A 90 5.47 3.49 -8.19
CA VAL A 90 6.09 2.43 -9.00
C VAL A 90 5.11 1.27 -9.20
N GLY A 91 4.42 0.86 -8.15
CA GLY A 91 3.37 -0.16 -8.22
C GLY A 91 2.26 0.22 -9.19
N MET A 92 1.74 1.46 -9.12
CA MET A 92 0.74 1.98 -10.05
C MET A 92 1.23 1.91 -11.50
N LEU A 93 2.45 2.38 -11.77
CA LEU A 93 3.01 2.38 -13.13
C LEU A 93 3.09 0.97 -13.71
N LEU A 94 3.50 -0.01 -12.91
CA LEU A 94 3.55 -1.41 -13.35
C LEU A 94 2.16 -1.98 -13.64
N VAL A 95 1.16 -1.68 -12.81
CA VAL A 95 -0.23 -2.08 -13.08
C VAL A 95 -0.73 -1.44 -14.37
N LEU A 96 -0.46 -0.15 -14.59
CA LEU A 96 -0.88 0.55 -15.80
C LEU A 96 -0.23 -0.02 -17.05
N VAL A 97 1.09 -0.23 -17.04
CA VAL A 97 1.81 -0.79 -18.20
C VAL A 97 1.26 -2.18 -18.56
N THR A 98 1.05 -3.03 -17.56
CA THR A 98 0.58 -4.41 -17.77
C THR A 98 -0.88 -4.48 -18.19
N LEU A 99 -1.73 -3.61 -17.65
CA LEU A 99 -3.13 -3.50 -18.02
C LEU A 99 -3.28 -2.91 -19.43
N VAL A 100 -2.56 -1.85 -19.75
CA VAL A 100 -2.53 -1.26 -21.10
C VAL A 100 -2.08 -2.30 -22.11
N ALA A 101 -0.99 -3.04 -21.85
CA ALA A 101 -0.54 -4.12 -22.72
C ALA A 101 -1.63 -5.20 -22.94
N LYS A 102 -2.35 -5.59 -21.89
CA LYS A 102 -3.47 -6.55 -21.98
C LYS A 102 -4.63 -6.01 -22.83
N LEU A 103 -4.99 -4.73 -22.68
CA LEU A 103 -6.05 -4.09 -23.46
C LEU A 103 -5.66 -3.88 -24.94
N PHE A 104 -4.38 -3.57 -25.21
CA PHE A 104 -3.82 -3.49 -26.57
C PHE A 104 -4.01 -4.82 -27.31
N ILE A 105 -3.68 -5.95 -26.67
CA ILE A 105 -3.78 -7.29 -27.27
C ILE A 105 -5.25 -7.67 -27.53
N ASN A 106 -6.13 -7.36 -26.60
CA ASN A 106 -7.55 -7.70 -26.70
C ASN A 106 -8.36 -6.71 -27.56
N GLN A 107 -7.75 -5.63 -28.06
CA GLN A 107 -8.39 -4.56 -28.84
C GLN A 107 -9.58 -3.86 -28.14
N LEU A 108 -9.64 -3.92 -26.81
CA LEU A 108 -10.71 -3.32 -25.99
C LEU A 108 -10.16 -2.12 -25.24
N PHE A 109 -10.00 -1.00 -25.95
CA PHE A 109 -9.55 0.25 -25.33
C PHE A 109 -10.67 0.92 -24.55
N ASP A 110 -10.56 0.85 -23.23
CA ASP A 110 -11.41 1.63 -22.33
C ASP A 110 -10.56 2.50 -21.40
N ALA A 111 -10.59 3.81 -21.65
CA ALA A 111 -9.89 4.80 -20.85
C ALA A 111 -10.41 4.87 -19.40
N GLN A 112 -11.70 4.58 -19.17
CA GLN A 112 -12.28 4.61 -17.84
C GLN A 112 -11.74 3.47 -16.98
N LEU A 113 -11.56 2.28 -17.56
CA LEU A 113 -10.93 1.15 -16.87
C LEU A 113 -9.48 1.46 -16.51
N ILE A 114 -8.69 2.03 -17.42
CA ILE A 114 -7.29 2.38 -17.14
C ILE A 114 -7.22 3.36 -15.95
N PHE A 115 -8.08 4.38 -15.94
CA PHE A 115 -8.13 5.36 -14.85
C PHE A 115 -8.56 4.73 -13.52
N LEU A 116 -9.58 3.86 -13.53
CA LEU A 116 -10.06 3.15 -12.34
C LEU A 116 -8.96 2.28 -11.73
N PHE A 117 -8.37 1.40 -12.53
CA PHE A 117 -7.35 0.48 -12.05
C PHE A 117 -6.09 1.21 -11.59
N GLY A 118 -5.68 2.28 -12.27
CA GLY A 118 -4.58 3.15 -11.83
C GLY A 118 -4.86 3.82 -10.49
N GLY A 119 -6.05 4.42 -10.34
CA GLY A 119 -6.47 5.08 -9.11
C GLY A 119 -6.52 4.13 -7.92
N VAL A 120 -7.15 2.95 -8.10
CA VAL A 120 -7.23 1.93 -7.05
C VAL A 120 -5.84 1.36 -6.72
N ALA A 121 -4.99 1.12 -7.71
CA ALA A 121 -3.62 0.63 -7.48
C ALA A 121 -2.79 1.62 -6.66
N LEU A 122 -2.80 2.91 -7.02
CA LEU A 122 -2.03 3.92 -6.30
C LEU A 122 -2.56 4.14 -4.88
N LEU A 123 -3.85 4.44 -4.78
CA LEU A 123 -4.43 4.85 -3.52
C LEU A 123 -4.62 3.67 -2.56
N GLY A 124 -4.99 2.49 -3.09
CA GLY A 124 -5.10 1.26 -2.29
C GLY A 124 -3.76 0.82 -1.73
N SER A 125 -2.70 0.78 -2.54
CA SER A 125 -1.36 0.42 -2.06
C SER A 125 -0.82 1.44 -1.05
N PHE A 126 -1.08 2.73 -1.27
CA PHE A 126 -0.70 3.77 -0.34
C PHE A 126 -1.46 3.67 0.99
N LEU A 127 -2.76 3.38 0.98
CA LEU A 127 -3.58 3.12 2.18
C LEU A 127 -2.99 2.01 3.05
N LEU A 128 -2.62 0.87 2.45
CA LEU A 128 -2.00 -0.23 3.19
C LEU A 128 -0.68 0.23 3.83
N SER A 129 0.13 1.00 3.10
CA SER A 129 1.39 1.53 3.66
C SER A 129 1.15 2.49 4.84
N ILE A 130 0.13 3.35 4.74
CA ILE A 130 -0.24 4.31 5.79
C ILE A 130 -0.73 3.59 7.06
N LEU A 131 -1.50 2.51 6.91
CA LEU A 131 -2.00 1.74 8.05
C LEU A 131 -0.89 0.93 8.74
N THR A 132 0.08 0.45 7.98
CA THR A 132 1.17 -0.40 8.50
C THR A 132 2.28 0.41 9.18
N LEU A 133 2.61 1.61 8.69
CA LEU A 133 3.71 2.44 9.22
C LEU A 133 3.59 2.74 10.73
N PRO A 134 2.47 3.24 11.28
CA PRO A 134 2.35 3.51 12.72
C PRO A 134 2.54 2.27 13.59
N LEU A 135 2.06 1.11 13.13
CA LEU A 135 2.20 -0.16 13.85
C LEU A 135 3.67 -0.60 13.89
N LEU A 136 4.39 -0.42 12.79
CA LEU A 136 5.82 -0.71 12.70
C LEU A 136 6.66 0.18 13.63
N PHE A 137 6.28 1.46 13.80
CA PHE A 137 6.95 2.34 14.75
C PHE A 137 6.70 1.97 16.22
N LYS A 138 5.53 1.38 16.54
CA LYS A 138 5.14 1.02 17.91
C LYS A 138 5.67 -0.34 18.37
N PHE A 139 5.67 -1.33 17.49
CA PHE A 139 5.98 -2.72 17.85
C PHE A 139 7.32 -3.19 17.28
N SER A 140 7.96 -4.16 17.95
CA SER A 140 9.09 -4.92 17.39
C SER A 140 8.65 -5.71 16.16
N ILE A 141 9.54 -5.93 15.19
CA ILE A 141 9.27 -6.57 13.88
C ILE A 141 8.27 -7.73 13.95
N GLU A 142 8.50 -8.73 14.82
CA GLU A 142 7.65 -9.92 14.89
C GLU A 142 6.22 -9.58 15.34
N LYS A 143 6.10 -8.77 16.39
CA LYS A 143 4.80 -8.29 16.89
C LYS A 143 4.12 -7.35 15.89
N ALA A 144 4.89 -6.55 15.16
CA ALA A 144 4.37 -5.67 14.11
C ALA A 144 3.81 -6.48 12.94
N ARG A 145 4.50 -7.54 12.50
CA ARG A 145 4.00 -8.44 11.44
C ARG A 145 2.70 -9.12 11.86
N LEU A 146 2.64 -9.65 13.08
CA LEU A 146 1.42 -10.25 13.62
C LEU A 146 0.26 -9.23 13.70
N ALA A 147 0.55 -7.99 14.12
CA ALA A 147 -0.44 -6.92 14.17
C ALA A 147 -0.95 -6.49 12.78
N VAL A 148 -0.07 -6.48 11.76
CA VAL A 148 -0.49 -6.20 10.38
C VAL A 148 -1.33 -7.34 9.83
N MET A 149 -0.94 -8.59 10.07
CA MET A 149 -1.71 -9.77 9.65
C MET A 149 -3.10 -9.80 10.30
N SER A 150 -3.19 -9.51 11.59
CA SER A 150 -4.49 -9.46 12.29
C SER A 150 -5.37 -8.33 11.77
N LEU A 151 -4.80 -7.15 11.48
CA LEU A 151 -5.54 -6.03 10.91
C LEU A 151 -6.11 -6.38 9.53
N VAL A 152 -5.31 -6.98 8.65
CA VAL A 152 -5.77 -7.42 7.33
C VAL A 152 -6.85 -8.51 7.45
N ALA A 153 -6.69 -9.46 8.37
CA ALA A 153 -7.70 -10.50 8.60
C ALA A 153 -9.03 -9.92 9.09
N ILE A 154 -9.00 -8.98 10.05
CA ILE A 154 -10.20 -8.28 10.53
C ILE A 154 -10.87 -7.51 9.40
N PHE A 155 -10.09 -6.82 8.56
CA PHE A 155 -10.63 -6.08 7.42
C PHE A 155 -11.32 -7.00 6.42
N PHE A 156 -10.73 -8.16 6.12
CA PHE A 156 -11.33 -9.17 5.24
C PHE A 156 -12.63 -9.75 5.83
N LEU A 157 -12.64 -10.04 7.13
CA LEU A 157 -13.84 -10.50 7.83
C LEU A 157 -14.94 -9.44 7.81
N LEU A 158 -14.63 -8.17 8.02
CA LEU A 158 -15.59 -7.08 7.94
C LEU A 158 -16.19 -6.96 6.54
N ILE A 159 -15.36 -6.99 5.49
CA ILE A 159 -15.86 -6.95 4.10
C ILE A 159 -16.76 -8.15 3.81
N SER A 160 -16.37 -9.36 4.24
CA SER A 160 -17.15 -10.57 3.98
C SER A 160 -18.50 -10.59 4.74
N THR A 161 -18.50 -10.15 6.00
CA THR A 161 -19.72 -10.09 6.83
C THR A 161 -20.67 -9.01 6.35
N VAL A 162 -20.15 -7.84 5.97
CA VAL A 162 -20.91 -6.79 5.29
C VAL A 162 -21.47 -7.36 3.98
N GLY A 163 -20.65 -7.96 3.11
CA GLY A 163 -21.12 -8.57 1.87
C GLY A 163 -22.27 -9.57 2.07
N TYR A 164 -22.15 -10.46 3.06
CA TYR A 164 -23.17 -11.45 3.39
C TYR A 164 -24.46 -10.84 3.95
N LEU A 165 -24.35 -9.85 4.84
CA LEU A 165 -25.52 -9.13 5.37
C LEU A 165 -26.24 -8.34 4.28
N PHE A 166 -25.51 -7.82 3.30
CA PHE A 166 -26.06 -7.10 2.15
C PHE A 166 -26.78 -8.04 1.18
N GLU A 167 -26.24 -9.23 0.91
CA GLU A 167 -26.87 -10.25 0.06
C GLU A 167 -28.20 -10.74 0.66
N LYS A 168 -28.23 -10.94 1.99
CA LYS A 168 -29.41 -11.45 2.69
C LYS A 168 -30.54 -10.44 2.86
N SER A 169 -30.24 -9.14 2.85
CA SER A 169 -31.20 -8.12 3.29
C SER A 169 -32.03 -7.49 2.17
N GLN A 170 -31.79 -7.81 0.88
CA GLN A 170 -32.47 -7.21 -0.29
C GLN A 170 -32.65 -5.67 -0.17
N VAL A 171 -31.72 -4.98 0.50
CA VAL A 171 -31.92 -3.58 0.86
C VAL A 171 -31.72 -2.70 -0.38
N THR A 172 -32.76 -1.92 -0.67
CA THR A 172 -32.89 -0.86 -1.70
C THR A 172 -31.75 0.17 -1.74
N ILE A 173 -30.86 0.17 -0.74
CA ILE A 173 -29.65 1.00 -0.66
C ILE A 173 -28.64 0.62 -1.77
N LEU A 174 -28.62 -0.64 -2.25
CA LEU A 174 -27.78 -1.03 -3.39
C LEU A 174 -28.11 -0.27 -4.68
N ASN A 175 -29.37 0.14 -4.88
CA ASN A 175 -29.78 0.96 -6.03
C ASN A 175 -29.34 2.43 -5.89
N GLN A 176 -29.05 2.88 -4.67
CA GLN A 176 -28.42 4.19 -4.40
C GLN A 176 -26.90 4.11 -4.49
N PHE A 177 -26.30 2.93 -4.29
CA PHE A 177 -24.86 2.74 -4.50
C PHE A 177 -24.48 2.43 -5.94
N SER A 178 -25.36 1.77 -6.71
CA SER A 178 -25.16 1.48 -8.13
C SER A 178 -25.23 2.72 -9.03
N SER A 179 -25.74 3.84 -8.52
CA SER A 179 -25.76 5.14 -9.20
C SER A 179 -24.48 5.96 -8.99
N PHE A 180 -23.58 5.55 -8.09
CA PHE A 180 -22.28 6.21 -7.98
C PHE A 180 -21.44 5.88 -9.20
N SER A 181 -21.13 6.91 -10.00
CA SER A 181 -20.16 6.74 -11.06
C SER A 181 -18.79 6.38 -10.48
N VAL A 182 -18.00 5.66 -11.28
CA VAL A 182 -16.62 5.25 -10.96
C VAL A 182 -15.78 6.39 -10.35
N ASN A 183 -15.96 7.61 -10.84
CA ASN A 183 -15.24 8.79 -10.36
C ASN A 183 -15.55 9.12 -8.89
N HIS A 184 -16.79 8.93 -8.45
CA HIS A 184 -17.17 9.15 -7.05
C HIS A 184 -16.52 8.12 -6.12
N LEU A 185 -16.42 6.85 -6.56
CA LEU A 185 -15.74 5.82 -5.79
C LEU A 185 -14.25 6.11 -5.61
N ILE A 186 -13.58 6.55 -6.68
CA ILE A 186 -12.18 6.97 -6.63
C ILE A 186 -12.01 8.20 -5.72
N LEU A 187 -12.94 9.16 -5.78
CA LEU A 187 -12.91 10.35 -4.94
C LEU A 187 -13.09 10.00 -3.46
N ILE A 188 -14.02 9.12 -3.12
CA ILE A 188 -14.19 8.61 -1.74
C ILE A 188 -12.90 7.93 -1.26
N LEU A 189 -12.33 7.07 -2.11
CA LEU A 189 -11.09 6.38 -1.77
C LEU A 189 -9.94 7.38 -1.59
N PHE A 190 -9.84 8.40 -2.44
CA PHE A 190 -8.87 9.49 -2.29
C PHE A 190 -9.03 10.25 -0.98
N VAL A 191 -10.25 10.68 -0.64
CA VAL A 191 -10.55 11.41 0.60
C VAL A 191 -10.22 10.57 1.83
N THR A 192 -10.55 9.27 1.82
CA THR A 192 -10.19 8.36 2.92
C THR A 192 -8.68 8.18 3.05
N THR A 193 -7.94 8.10 1.94
CA THR A 193 -6.46 8.04 1.98
C THR A 193 -5.85 9.28 2.63
N LEU A 194 -6.34 10.46 2.27
CA LEU A 194 -5.85 11.73 2.81
C LEU A 194 -6.18 11.87 4.29
N GLY A 195 -7.42 11.55 4.68
CA GLY A 195 -7.86 11.58 6.08
C GLY A 195 -7.02 10.65 6.96
N LEU A 196 -6.81 9.40 6.51
CA LEU A 196 -5.97 8.45 7.24
C LEU A 196 -4.49 8.85 7.24
N CYS A 197 -3.97 9.44 6.16
CA CYS A 197 -2.61 9.97 6.14
C CYS A 197 -2.41 11.05 7.22
N ALA A 198 -3.36 11.99 7.30
CA ALA A 198 -3.34 13.08 8.28
C ALA A 198 -3.39 12.58 9.74
N ILE A 199 -4.08 11.46 10.01
CA ILE A 199 -4.14 10.83 11.32
C ILE A 199 -2.90 9.97 11.59
N SER A 200 -2.41 9.25 10.59
CA SER A 200 -1.29 8.30 10.74
C SER A 200 0.04 8.99 11.03
N TYR A 201 0.32 10.12 10.39
CA TYR A 201 1.58 10.84 10.55
C TYR A 201 1.83 11.31 12.00
N PRO A 202 0.88 11.98 12.68
CA PRO A 202 1.06 12.36 14.08
C PRO A 202 1.09 11.15 15.02
N LEU A 203 0.36 10.06 14.72
CA LEU A 203 0.46 8.80 15.48
C LEU A 203 1.86 8.19 15.37
N SER A 204 2.39 8.06 14.16
CA SER A 204 3.74 7.56 13.90
C SER A 204 4.80 8.39 14.64
N TYR A 205 4.67 9.73 14.59
CA TYR A 205 5.58 10.61 15.33
C TYR A 205 5.49 10.43 16.85
N ARG A 206 4.27 10.32 17.40
CA ARG A 206 4.06 10.10 18.84
C ARG A 206 4.65 8.78 19.31
N PHE A 207 4.40 7.70 18.58
CA PHE A 207 4.95 6.37 18.93
C PHE A 207 6.47 6.34 18.84
N PHE A 208 7.06 6.95 17.81
CA PHE A 208 8.50 7.00 17.69
C PHE A 208 9.14 7.84 18.80
N LYS A 209 8.52 8.97 19.19
CA LYS A 209 9.00 9.78 20.31
C LYS A 209 8.92 9.04 21.65
N GLN A 210 7.84 8.29 21.90
CA GLN A 210 7.67 7.50 23.13
C GLN A 210 8.65 6.32 23.24
N LYS A 211 9.21 5.85 22.13
CA LYS A 211 10.18 4.76 22.11
C LYS A 211 11.58 5.17 22.58
N PHE A 212 11.90 6.46 22.51
CA PHE A 212 13.24 7.01 22.80
C PHE A 212 13.26 8.07 23.93
N ASN A 213 12.13 8.29 24.59
CA ASN A 213 12.01 9.04 25.85
C ASN A 213 11.82 8.04 27.00
#